data_AF-A0A383EN25-F1
#
_entry.id   AF-A0A383EN25-F1
#
_cell.length_a   1.000
_cell.length_b   1.000
_cell.length_c   1.000
_cell.angle_alpha   90.00
_cell.angle_beta   90.00
_cell.angle_gamma   90.00
#
_symmetry.space_group_name_H-M   'P 1'
#
loop_
_entity.id
_entity.type
_entity.pdbx_description
1 polymer ?
#
loop_
_entity_poly.entity_id
_entity_poly.type
_entity_poly.pdbx_seq_one_letter_code
_entity_poly.pdbx_strand_id
1 'polypeptide(L)'
;QADRIRCGSRVTLVFQDREVGALDAESLYKCDKMDVSRKVFGTDEVAHPGVGHFMRMGDVFLGGAVQLFERAQLEFSEFELTPSETRANFESRGLRTVAGFQTRNVPHRAHEYLQRLALEHCDGLFIQPLVGAKKRGDYQPGVILAAYHAMIAEFLPQDRVVLGILSTAMRYAGPREAIFHAIIRRNYGCTHFVVGRDHAGVGNYYGKYEAHELTRQFDGQLGIEILRFH
;
A
#
# COMPACT_ATOMS: atom_id res chain seq x y z
N GLN A 1 16.80 -7.37 23.25
CA GLN A 1 16.07 -8.61 22.89
C GLN A 1 16.79 -9.40 21.81
N ALA A 2 17.32 -8.75 20.76
CA ALA A 2 18.02 -9.42 19.66
C ALA A 2 19.14 -10.39 20.10
N ASP A 3 19.93 -10.06 21.13
CA ASP A 3 21.05 -10.91 21.61
C ASP A 3 20.60 -12.29 22.14
N ARG A 4 19.30 -12.49 22.36
CA ARG A 4 18.71 -13.75 22.83
C ARG A 4 18.20 -14.63 21.69
N ILE A 5 18.15 -14.12 20.46
CA ILE A 5 17.62 -14.83 19.30
C ILE A 5 18.78 -15.41 18.50
N ARG A 6 18.65 -16.67 18.08
CA ARG A 6 19.65 -17.36 17.26
C ARG A 6 19.03 -17.86 15.96
N CYS A 7 19.82 -18.01 14.91
CA CYS A 7 19.38 -18.75 13.73
C CYS A 7 18.89 -20.15 14.14
N GLY A 8 17.80 -20.60 13.54
CA GLY A 8 17.11 -21.85 13.87
C GLY A 8 16.16 -21.76 15.06
N SER A 9 16.04 -20.61 15.72
CA SER A 9 15.04 -20.42 16.78
C SER A 9 13.67 -20.04 16.22
N ARG A 10 12.61 -20.51 16.87
CA ARG A 10 11.24 -20.08 16.61
C ARG A 10 10.91 -18.90 17.52
N VAL A 11 10.54 -17.77 16.91
CA VAL A 11 10.24 -16.51 17.60
C VAL A 11 8.73 -16.28 17.58
N THR A 12 8.09 -16.24 18.74
CA THR A 12 6.67 -15.87 18.86
C THR A 12 6.47 -14.39 18.53
N LEU A 13 5.48 -14.10 17.69
CA LEU A 13 5.04 -12.75 17.36
C LEU A 13 3.84 -12.38 18.23
N VAL A 14 3.97 -11.27 18.96
CA VAL A 14 2.97 -10.79 19.92
C VAL A 14 2.43 -9.44 19.49
N PHE A 15 1.11 -9.29 19.51
CA PHE A 15 0.41 -8.02 19.27
C PHE A 15 -0.66 -7.82 20.33
N GLN A 16 -0.64 -6.70 21.05
CA GLN A 16 -1.57 -6.39 22.16
C GLN A 16 -1.66 -7.55 23.17
N ASP A 17 -0.51 -8.06 23.61
CA ASP A 17 -0.38 -9.18 24.56
C ASP A 17 -0.96 -10.53 24.08
N ARG A 18 -1.31 -10.65 22.80
CA ARG A 18 -1.78 -11.89 22.17
C ARG A 18 -0.73 -12.46 21.21
N GLU A 19 -0.52 -13.77 21.26
CA GLU A 19 0.30 -14.48 20.27
C GLU A 19 -0.46 -14.54 18.95
N VAL A 20 0.04 -13.85 17.93
CA VAL A 20 -0.61 -13.76 16.60
C VAL A 20 0.08 -14.63 15.56
N GLY A 21 1.30 -15.09 15.83
CA GLY A 21 2.04 -15.94 14.92
C GLY A 21 3.41 -16.32 15.44
N ALA A 22 4.21 -16.92 14.57
CA ALA A 22 5.60 -17.25 14.81
C ALA A 22 6.44 -17.00 13.55
N LEU A 23 7.71 -16.67 13.76
CA LEU A 23 8.74 -16.60 12.72
C LEU A 23 9.82 -17.64 13.03
N ASP A 24 10.07 -18.53 12.08
CA ASP A 24 11.20 -19.46 12.16
C ASP A 24 12.45 -18.70 11.65
N ALA A 25 13.34 -18.29 12.55
CA ALA A 25 14.43 -17.36 12.26
C ALA A 25 15.57 -18.06 11.49
N GLU A 26 15.58 -17.95 10.18
CA GLU A 26 16.61 -18.53 9.31
C GLU A 26 17.85 -17.63 9.17
N SER A 27 17.65 -16.31 9.23
CA SER A 27 18.71 -15.32 9.09
C SER A 27 18.57 -14.18 10.10
N LEU A 28 19.72 -13.71 10.58
CA LEU A 28 19.85 -12.48 11.36
C LEU A 28 20.90 -11.61 10.68
N TYR A 29 20.53 -10.37 10.33
CA TYR A 29 21.43 -9.48 9.62
C TYR A 29 21.31 -8.04 10.11
N LYS A 30 22.38 -7.27 9.87
CA LYS A 30 22.42 -5.82 10.06
C LYS A 30 22.57 -5.16 8.70
N CYS A 31 22.14 -3.92 8.57
CA CYS A 31 22.36 -3.13 7.36
C CYS A 31 22.87 -1.73 7.71
N ASP A 32 23.54 -1.09 6.76
CA ASP A 32 23.79 0.34 6.83
C ASP A 32 22.45 1.06 6.57
N LYS A 33 21.82 1.51 7.64
CA LYS A 33 20.49 2.13 7.58
C LYS A 33 20.49 3.45 6.81
N MET A 34 21.62 4.17 6.76
CA MET A 34 21.75 5.40 6.00
C MET A 34 21.84 5.10 4.51
N ASP A 35 22.66 4.13 4.10
CA ASP A 35 22.75 3.68 2.71
C ASP A 35 21.41 3.13 2.20
N VAL A 36 20.74 2.28 3.00
CA VAL A 36 19.39 1.79 2.68
C VAL A 36 18.41 2.95 2.55
N SER A 37 18.49 3.96 3.42
CA SER A 37 17.60 5.12 3.36
C SER A 37 17.76 5.89 2.06
N ARG A 38 19.00 6.20 1.65
CA ARG A 38 19.26 6.85 0.36
C ARG A 38 18.72 6.04 -0.82
N LYS A 39 18.91 4.71 -0.78
CA LYS A 39 18.47 3.82 -1.87
C LYS A 39 16.95 3.70 -1.95
N VAL A 40 16.25 3.67 -0.81
CA VAL A 40 14.80 3.43 -0.74
C VAL A 40 14.00 4.74 -0.82
N PHE A 41 14.43 5.80 -0.14
CA PHE A 41 13.70 7.08 -0.05
C PHE A 41 14.33 8.20 -0.89
N GLY A 42 15.49 7.97 -1.51
CA GLY A 42 16.23 9.03 -2.23
C GLY A 42 16.91 10.04 -1.31
N THR A 43 16.80 9.89 0.01
CA THR A 43 17.37 10.77 1.03
C THR A 43 17.68 9.95 2.30
N ASP A 44 18.61 10.43 3.11
CA ASP A 44 18.89 9.94 4.47
C ASP A 44 18.51 10.98 5.55
N GLU A 45 17.78 12.03 5.19
CA GLU A 45 17.28 13.02 6.13
C GLU A 45 16.24 12.40 7.07
N VAL A 46 16.53 12.40 8.37
CA VAL A 46 15.65 11.88 9.43
C VAL A 46 14.31 12.63 9.50
N ALA A 47 14.24 13.85 8.95
CA ALA A 47 13.01 14.62 8.82
C ALA A 47 12.01 13.98 7.83
N HIS A 48 12.48 13.21 6.84
CA HIS A 48 11.61 12.41 5.99
C HIS A 48 10.92 11.33 6.85
N PRO A 49 9.57 11.22 6.84
CA PRO A 49 8.86 10.33 7.77
C PRO A 49 9.24 8.85 7.62
N GLY A 50 9.43 8.37 6.38
CA GLY A 50 9.92 7.03 6.09
C GLY A 50 11.31 6.74 6.66
N VAL A 51 12.29 7.61 6.38
CA VAL A 51 13.65 7.54 6.95
C VAL A 51 13.60 7.59 8.48
N GLY A 52 12.91 8.59 9.05
CA GLY A 52 12.81 8.73 10.49
C GLY A 52 12.20 7.51 11.17
N HIS A 53 11.18 6.89 10.57
CA HIS A 53 10.63 5.63 11.06
C HIS A 53 11.66 4.49 11.00
N PHE A 54 12.29 4.28 9.84
CA PHE A 54 13.28 3.23 9.64
C PHE A 54 14.48 3.37 10.59
N MET A 55 14.97 4.59 10.80
CA MET A 55 16.06 4.90 11.72
C MET A 55 15.73 4.59 13.18
N ARG A 56 14.46 4.65 13.60
CA ARG A 56 14.02 4.26 14.96
C ARG A 56 13.85 2.75 15.17
N MET A 57 13.76 1.96 14.09
CA MET A 57 13.68 0.50 14.22
C MET A 57 14.99 -0.07 14.80
N GLY A 58 14.95 -1.28 15.36
CA GLY A 58 16.15 -1.97 15.83
C GLY A 58 17.17 -2.24 14.72
N ASP A 59 18.43 -2.47 15.10
CA ASP A 59 19.54 -2.63 14.14
C ASP A 59 19.73 -4.06 13.62
N VAL A 60 18.97 -5.02 14.16
CA VAL A 60 19.00 -6.42 13.76
C VAL A 60 17.67 -6.78 13.12
N PHE A 61 17.74 -7.28 11.89
CA PHE A 61 16.60 -7.76 11.12
C PHE A 61 16.60 -9.28 11.08
N LEU A 62 15.41 -9.87 11.17
CA LEU A 62 15.21 -11.30 11.12
C LEU A 62 14.52 -11.66 9.80
N GLY A 63 15.03 -12.67 9.12
CA GLY A 63 14.41 -13.24 7.91
C GLY A 63 14.16 -14.73 8.10
N GLY A 64 13.01 -15.19 7.62
CA GLY A 64 12.61 -16.60 7.63
C GLY A 64 11.10 -16.76 7.44
N ALA A 65 10.63 -18.00 7.44
CA ALA A 65 9.22 -18.31 7.26
C ALA A 65 8.35 -17.72 8.39
N VAL A 66 7.20 -17.18 8.03
CA VAL A 66 6.21 -16.63 8.96
C VAL A 66 4.95 -17.49 8.93
N GLN A 67 4.51 -17.93 10.11
CA GLN A 67 3.22 -18.58 10.31
C GLN A 67 2.32 -17.64 11.12
N LEU A 68 1.15 -17.31 10.56
CA LEU A 68 0.12 -16.54 11.27
C LEU A 68 -0.87 -17.51 11.92
N PHE A 69 -1.15 -17.34 13.21
CA PHE A 69 -2.15 -18.13 13.94
C PHE A 69 -3.52 -17.47 13.88
N GLU A 70 -3.54 -16.15 14.06
CA GLU A 70 -4.75 -15.34 14.01
C GLU A 70 -4.44 -14.02 13.31
N ARG A 71 -5.36 -13.60 12.44
CA ARG A 71 -5.30 -12.26 11.85
C ARG A 71 -5.68 -11.25 12.92
N ALA A 72 -4.74 -10.36 13.25
CA ALA A 72 -5.00 -9.24 14.15
C ALA A 72 -6.21 -8.43 13.64
N GLN A 73 -7.18 -8.21 14.52
CA GLN A 73 -8.35 -7.39 14.25
C GLN A 73 -8.02 -5.94 14.59
N LEU A 74 -8.07 -5.06 13.59
CA LEU A 74 -7.93 -3.62 13.73
C LEU A 74 -9.31 -2.96 13.64
N GLU A 75 -9.40 -1.70 14.04
CA GLU A 75 -10.64 -0.90 14.12
C GLU A 75 -11.49 -0.92 12.82
N PHE A 76 -10.89 -1.19 11.65
CA PHE A 76 -11.58 -1.19 10.35
C PHE A 76 -11.38 -2.48 9.56
N SER A 77 -10.96 -3.57 10.21
CA SER A 77 -10.67 -4.83 9.51
C SER A 77 -11.87 -5.45 8.81
N GLU A 78 -13.11 -5.07 9.17
CA GLU A 78 -14.33 -5.46 8.45
C GLU A 78 -14.39 -4.94 6.99
N PHE A 79 -13.68 -3.84 6.69
CA PHE A 79 -13.60 -3.26 5.34
C PHE A 79 -12.39 -3.77 4.55
N GLU A 80 -11.54 -4.61 5.16
CA GLU A 80 -10.40 -5.21 4.47
C GLU A 80 -10.88 -6.35 3.59
N LEU A 81 -10.51 -6.30 2.32
CA LEU A 81 -10.63 -7.45 1.43
C LEU A 81 -9.26 -8.12 1.31
N THR A 82 -9.25 -9.44 1.27
CA THR A 82 -8.11 -10.24 0.87
C THR A 82 -7.98 -10.26 -0.66
N PRO A 83 -6.79 -10.55 -1.19
CA PRO A 83 -6.60 -10.75 -2.63
C PRO A 83 -7.54 -11.78 -3.28
N SER A 84 -7.90 -12.84 -2.56
CA SER A 84 -8.84 -13.85 -3.05
C SER A 84 -10.27 -13.31 -3.10
N GLU A 85 -10.70 -12.55 -2.10
CA GLU A 85 -12.03 -11.96 -2.05
C GLU A 85 -12.21 -10.90 -3.14
N THR A 86 -11.20 -10.05 -3.40
CA THR A 86 -11.29 -9.06 -4.49
C THR A 86 -11.36 -9.73 -5.85
N ARG A 87 -10.57 -10.78 -6.10
CA ARG A 87 -10.62 -11.54 -7.36
C ARG A 87 -11.99 -12.18 -7.58
N ALA A 88 -12.54 -12.83 -6.56
CA ALA A 88 -13.88 -13.42 -6.63
C ALA A 88 -14.96 -12.33 -6.86
N ASN A 89 -14.81 -11.16 -6.23
CA ASN A 89 -15.72 -10.03 -6.42
C ASN A 89 -15.69 -9.53 -7.88
N PHE A 90 -14.50 -9.33 -8.45
CA PHE A 90 -14.33 -8.90 -9.85
C PHE A 90 -14.95 -9.92 -10.82
N GLU A 91 -14.68 -11.21 -10.60
CA GLU A 91 -15.24 -12.30 -11.42
C GLU A 91 -16.77 -12.36 -11.34
N SER A 92 -17.34 -12.28 -10.13
CA SER A 92 -18.80 -12.30 -9.93
C SER A 92 -19.53 -11.14 -10.63
N ARG A 93 -18.83 -10.03 -10.86
CA ARG A 93 -19.32 -8.84 -11.56
C ARG A 93 -18.96 -8.82 -13.06
N GLY A 94 -18.25 -9.83 -13.56
CA GLY A 94 -17.80 -9.89 -14.96
C GLY A 94 -16.75 -8.85 -15.33
N LEU A 95 -16.02 -8.30 -14.36
CA LEU A 95 -15.00 -7.28 -14.59
C LEU A 95 -13.69 -7.95 -15.05
N ARG A 96 -13.35 -7.86 -16.34
CA ARG A 96 -12.16 -8.51 -16.91
C ARG A 96 -10.92 -7.63 -16.77
N THR A 97 -11.09 -6.31 -16.90
CA THR A 97 -10.04 -5.31 -16.66
C THR A 97 -10.42 -4.44 -15.47
N VAL A 98 -9.50 -4.28 -14.52
CA VAL A 98 -9.75 -3.51 -13.29
C VAL A 98 -8.57 -2.59 -12.99
N ALA A 99 -8.85 -1.30 -12.85
CA ALA A 99 -7.89 -0.31 -12.42
C ALA A 99 -7.84 -0.22 -10.89
N GLY A 100 -6.66 -0.37 -10.30
CA GLY A 100 -6.43 -0.10 -8.88
C GLY A 100 -6.17 1.38 -8.62
N PHE A 101 -6.85 1.95 -7.63
CA PHE A 101 -6.69 3.34 -7.20
C PHE A 101 -6.24 3.40 -5.73
N GLN A 102 -4.97 3.78 -5.53
CA GLN A 102 -4.40 4.04 -4.20
C GLN A 102 -4.76 5.44 -3.72
N THR A 103 -5.13 5.55 -2.44
CA THR A 103 -5.32 6.83 -1.79
C THR A 103 -5.10 6.73 -0.29
N ARG A 104 -4.88 7.87 0.34
CA ARG A 104 -4.81 8.04 1.81
C ARG A 104 -5.67 9.21 2.29
N ASN A 105 -6.28 9.91 1.33
CA ASN A 105 -6.96 11.18 1.54
C ASN A 105 -8.45 10.98 1.31
N VAL A 106 -9.25 11.87 1.91
CA VAL A 106 -10.65 12.07 1.54
C VAL A 106 -10.74 12.39 0.04
N PRO A 107 -11.69 11.81 -0.71
CA PRO A 107 -11.86 12.10 -2.11
C PRO A 107 -12.26 13.56 -2.38
N HIS A 108 -11.90 14.06 -3.56
CA HIS A 108 -12.29 15.37 -4.07
C HIS A 108 -12.37 15.30 -5.60
N ARG A 109 -12.75 16.38 -6.28
CA ARG A 109 -13.01 16.38 -7.74
C ARG A 109 -11.86 15.87 -8.60
N ALA A 110 -10.61 16.17 -8.24
CA ALA A 110 -9.48 15.58 -8.96
C ALA A 110 -9.36 14.04 -8.78
N HIS A 111 -9.69 13.49 -7.60
CA HIS A 111 -9.73 12.03 -7.43
C HIS A 111 -10.86 11.41 -8.26
N GLU A 112 -12.05 12.02 -8.26
CA GLU A 112 -13.17 11.58 -9.10
C GLU A 112 -12.79 11.60 -10.59
N TYR A 113 -12.14 12.68 -11.06
CA TYR A 113 -11.69 12.79 -12.45
C TYR A 113 -10.77 11.64 -12.86
N LEU A 114 -9.74 11.35 -12.05
CA LEU A 114 -8.81 10.24 -12.31
C LEU A 114 -9.51 8.87 -12.28
N GLN A 115 -10.50 8.69 -11.41
CA GLN A 115 -11.28 7.46 -11.31
C GLN A 115 -12.21 7.27 -12.50
N ARG A 116 -12.83 8.34 -13.01
CA ARG A 116 -13.62 8.30 -14.25
C ARG A 116 -12.74 7.96 -15.44
N LEU A 117 -11.58 8.60 -15.56
CA LEU A 117 -10.63 8.29 -16.63
C LEU A 117 -10.19 6.82 -16.57
N ALA A 118 -9.92 6.29 -15.38
CA ALA A 118 -9.62 4.86 -15.22
C ALA A 118 -10.78 3.95 -15.68
N LEU A 119 -12.03 4.33 -15.42
CA LEU A 119 -13.23 3.61 -15.88
C LEU A 119 -13.50 3.74 -17.39
N GLU A 120 -12.89 4.70 -18.08
CA GLU A 120 -12.89 4.77 -19.55
C GLU A 120 -11.92 3.73 -20.15
N HIS A 121 -10.86 3.37 -19.42
CA HIS A 121 -9.86 2.38 -19.85
C HIS A 121 -10.16 0.94 -19.37
N CYS A 122 -10.92 0.77 -18.29
CA CYS A 122 -11.13 -0.52 -17.62
C CYS A 122 -12.60 -0.83 -17.38
N ASP A 123 -12.97 -2.11 -17.37
CA ASP A 123 -14.31 -2.58 -17.01
C ASP A 123 -14.68 -2.18 -15.58
N GLY A 124 -13.72 -2.17 -14.65
CA GLY A 124 -13.96 -1.82 -13.25
C GLY A 124 -12.86 -1.00 -12.58
N LEU A 125 -13.17 -0.53 -11.38
CA LEU A 125 -12.29 0.26 -10.53
C LEU A 125 -12.26 -0.32 -9.11
N PHE A 126 -11.05 -0.59 -8.61
CA PHE A 126 -10.81 -0.97 -7.23
C PHE A 126 -10.19 0.19 -6.47
N ILE A 127 -11.02 0.88 -5.68
CA ILE A 127 -10.59 1.96 -4.80
C ILE A 127 -10.12 1.32 -3.50
N GLN A 128 -8.85 1.56 -3.15
CA GLN A 128 -8.28 0.96 -1.96
C GLN A 128 -7.54 1.98 -1.09
N PRO A 129 -8.26 2.69 -0.21
CA PRO A 129 -7.65 3.60 0.75
C PRO A 129 -6.73 2.85 1.70
N LEU A 130 -5.54 3.40 1.90
CA LEU A 130 -4.59 2.90 2.88
C LEU A 130 -4.98 3.44 4.26
N VAL A 131 -5.22 2.51 5.18
CA VAL A 131 -5.64 2.76 6.55
C VAL A 131 -4.59 2.11 7.45
N GLY A 132 -3.67 2.89 8.02
CA GLY A 132 -2.56 2.33 8.79
C GLY A 132 -1.96 3.33 9.77
N ALA A 133 -0.74 3.04 10.23
CA ALA A 133 -0.01 3.92 11.15
C ALA A 133 0.07 5.34 10.56
N LYS A 134 -0.56 6.30 11.25
CA LYS A 134 -0.80 7.67 10.79
C LYS A 134 0.41 8.57 11.07
N LYS A 135 0.58 9.62 10.28
CA LYS A 135 1.32 10.81 10.72
C LYS A 135 0.36 11.85 11.31
N ARG A 136 0.89 12.78 12.11
CA ARG A 136 0.12 13.94 12.59
C ARG A 136 -0.45 14.72 11.40
N GLY A 137 -1.76 14.91 11.37
CA GLY A 137 -2.48 15.64 10.32
C GLY A 137 -3.23 14.77 9.29
N ASP A 138 -3.11 13.44 9.34
CA ASP A 138 -3.91 12.57 8.46
C ASP A 138 -5.38 12.45 8.91
N TYR A 139 -6.30 12.26 7.95
CA TYR A 139 -7.72 12.05 8.21
C TYR A 139 -8.00 10.75 8.99
N GLN A 140 -9.12 10.71 9.71
CA GLN A 140 -9.60 9.48 10.34
C GLN A 140 -10.12 8.50 9.27
N PRO A 141 -9.83 7.19 9.38
CA PRO A 141 -10.25 6.20 8.38
C PRO A 141 -11.77 6.16 8.17
N GLY A 142 -12.55 6.29 9.24
CA GLY A 142 -14.02 6.38 9.13
C GLY A 142 -14.49 7.55 8.26
N VAL A 143 -13.80 8.70 8.32
CA VAL A 143 -14.11 9.87 7.47
C VAL A 143 -13.74 9.60 6.01
N ILE A 144 -12.59 8.96 5.78
CA ILE A 144 -12.15 8.58 4.43
C ILE A 144 -13.17 7.61 3.81
N LEU A 145 -13.55 6.56 4.53
CA LEU A 145 -14.51 5.56 4.10
C LEU A 145 -15.88 6.19 3.83
N ALA A 146 -16.42 6.97 4.76
CA ALA A 146 -17.71 7.64 4.58
C ALA A 146 -17.73 8.52 3.33
N ALA A 147 -16.64 9.26 3.07
CA ALA A 147 -16.55 10.11 1.90
C ALA A 147 -16.41 9.32 0.58
N TYR A 148 -15.70 8.19 0.57
CA TYR A 148 -15.68 7.30 -0.61
C TYR A 148 -17.04 6.66 -0.85
N HIS A 149 -17.73 6.21 0.19
CA HIS A 149 -19.10 5.69 0.05
C HIS A 149 -20.04 6.75 -0.58
N ALA A 150 -20.03 7.98 -0.07
CA ALA A 150 -20.83 9.07 -0.63
C ALA A 150 -20.45 9.35 -2.10
N MET A 151 -19.15 9.45 -2.40
CA MET A 151 -18.70 9.71 -3.78
C MET A 151 -19.11 8.60 -4.75
N ILE A 152 -18.97 7.33 -4.34
CA ILE A 152 -19.36 6.18 -5.17
C ILE A 152 -20.86 6.20 -5.40
N ALA A 153 -21.67 6.45 -4.36
CA ALA A 153 -23.12 6.45 -4.45
C ALA A 153 -23.66 7.53 -5.39
N GLU A 154 -23.10 8.74 -5.34
CA GLU A 154 -23.61 9.90 -6.07
C GLU A 154 -22.98 10.09 -7.46
N PHE A 155 -21.71 9.70 -7.64
CA PHE A 155 -20.95 10.11 -8.83
C PHE A 155 -20.40 8.95 -9.67
N LEU A 156 -20.32 7.72 -9.16
CA LEU A 156 -19.69 6.60 -9.90
C LEU A 156 -20.68 5.47 -10.24
N PRO A 157 -20.41 4.68 -11.30
CA PRO A 157 -21.20 3.49 -11.62
C PRO A 157 -20.95 2.40 -10.56
N GLN A 158 -21.88 2.25 -9.61
CA GLN A 158 -21.72 1.42 -8.40
C GLN A 158 -21.46 -0.06 -8.72
N ASP A 159 -22.02 -0.57 -9.80
CA ASP A 159 -21.85 -1.94 -10.30
C ASP A 159 -20.40 -2.23 -10.73
N ARG A 160 -19.66 -1.21 -11.17
CA ARG A 160 -18.28 -1.31 -11.67
C ARG A 160 -17.21 -0.93 -10.64
N VAL A 161 -17.61 -0.46 -9.46
CA VAL A 161 -16.68 -0.01 -8.42
C VAL A 161 -16.68 -0.95 -7.22
N VAL A 162 -15.48 -1.31 -6.78
CA VAL A 162 -15.23 -2.06 -5.55
C VAL A 162 -14.42 -1.19 -4.60
N LEU A 163 -14.87 -1.09 -3.34
CA LEU A 163 -14.19 -0.39 -2.26
C LEU A 163 -13.72 -1.41 -1.23
N GLY A 164 -12.45 -1.33 -0.83
CA GLY A 164 -11.90 -2.04 0.32
C GLY A 164 -10.74 -1.25 0.90
N ILE A 165 -10.26 -1.57 2.10
CA ILE A 165 -9.08 -0.88 2.65
C ILE A 165 -7.81 -1.72 2.53
N LEU A 166 -6.67 -1.04 2.66
CA LEU A 166 -5.36 -1.67 2.79
C LEU A 166 -4.74 -1.30 4.15
N SER A 167 -4.62 -2.30 5.02
CA SER A 167 -4.00 -2.14 6.34
C SER A 167 -2.49 -2.30 6.30
N THR A 168 -1.80 -1.21 5.98
CA THR A 168 -0.33 -1.16 5.98
C THR A 168 0.18 0.23 6.36
N ALA A 169 1.44 0.34 6.77
CA ALA A 169 2.07 1.64 7.01
C ALA A 169 2.48 2.28 5.68
N MET A 170 2.26 3.57 5.50
CA MET A 170 2.85 4.25 4.35
C MET A 170 4.32 4.54 4.61
N ARG A 171 5.17 4.31 3.61
CA ARG A 171 6.60 4.60 3.67
C ARG A 171 6.91 6.03 3.24
N TYR A 172 6.00 6.66 2.50
CA TYR A 172 6.21 7.94 1.80
C TYR A 172 7.42 7.89 0.87
N ALA A 173 7.67 6.74 0.24
CA ALA A 173 8.85 6.50 -0.60
C ALA A 173 8.60 6.81 -2.09
N GLY A 174 7.65 7.72 -2.36
CA GLY A 174 7.41 8.33 -3.66
C GLY A 174 7.42 7.33 -4.83
N PRO A 175 8.33 7.51 -5.82
CA PRO A 175 8.40 6.66 -7.01
C PRO A 175 8.52 5.15 -6.71
N ARG A 176 9.33 4.75 -5.73
CA ARG A 176 9.49 3.32 -5.39
C ARG A 176 8.23 2.75 -4.75
N GLU A 177 7.55 3.55 -3.93
CA GLU A 177 6.28 3.14 -3.33
C GLU A 177 5.15 3.09 -4.35
N ALA A 178 5.20 3.87 -5.44
CA ALA A 178 4.27 3.74 -6.55
C ALA A 178 4.36 2.33 -7.21
N ILE A 179 5.57 1.83 -7.44
CA ILE A 179 5.79 0.46 -7.93
C ILE A 179 5.30 -0.56 -6.91
N PHE A 180 5.63 -0.38 -5.63
CA PHE A 180 5.17 -1.27 -4.57
C PHE A 180 3.63 -1.35 -4.51
N HIS A 181 2.96 -0.20 -4.60
CA HIS A 181 1.51 -0.13 -4.67
C HIS A 181 0.95 -0.85 -5.89
N ALA A 182 1.56 -0.70 -7.07
CA ALA A 182 1.14 -1.42 -8.28
C ALA A 182 1.23 -2.94 -8.10
N ILE A 183 2.33 -3.43 -7.53
CA ILE A 183 2.53 -4.87 -7.24
C ILE A 183 1.48 -5.38 -6.26
N ILE A 184 1.16 -4.61 -5.21
CA ILE A 184 0.06 -4.95 -4.31
C ILE A 184 -1.23 -5.10 -5.10
N ARG A 185 -1.59 -4.12 -5.95
CA ARG A 185 -2.86 -4.14 -6.69
C ARG A 185 -2.95 -5.29 -7.69
N ARG A 186 -1.83 -5.64 -8.32
CA ARG A 186 -1.72 -6.84 -9.14
C ARG A 186 -2.06 -8.10 -8.34
N ASN A 187 -1.52 -8.22 -7.12
CA ASN A 187 -1.82 -9.36 -6.26
C ASN A 187 -3.30 -9.40 -5.87
N TYR A 188 -3.95 -8.25 -5.72
CA TYR A 188 -5.39 -8.09 -5.53
C TYR A 188 -6.25 -8.32 -6.78
N GLY A 189 -5.64 -8.62 -7.93
CA GLY A 189 -6.35 -8.94 -9.17
C GLY A 189 -6.59 -7.75 -10.11
N CYS A 190 -6.05 -6.57 -9.82
CA CYS A 190 -6.09 -5.47 -10.77
C CYS A 190 -5.19 -5.74 -11.97
N THR A 191 -5.67 -5.37 -13.16
CA THR A 191 -4.93 -5.45 -14.42
C THR A 191 -4.22 -4.13 -14.75
N HIS A 192 -4.74 -3.02 -14.22
CA HIS A 192 -4.18 -1.69 -14.35
C HIS A 192 -3.99 -1.03 -12.99
N PHE A 193 -3.09 -0.05 -12.89
CA PHE A 193 -2.88 0.76 -11.70
C PHE A 193 -2.72 2.24 -12.03
N VAL A 194 -3.48 3.08 -11.34
CA VAL A 194 -3.43 4.53 -11.53
C VAL A 194 -2.26 5.13 -10.76
N VAL A 195 -1.41 5.85 -11.46
CA VAL A 195 -0.36 6.69 -10.89
C VAL A 195 -0.62 8.12 -11.35
N GLY A 196 -0.82 9.01 -10.38
CA GLY A 196 -1.02 10.43 -10.63
C GLY A 196 0.20 11.27 -10.23
N ARG A 197 0.00 12.60 -10.27
CA ARG A 197 0.98 13.59 -9.80
C ARG A 197 1.38 13.34 -8.33
N ASP A 198 2.69 13.35 -8.07
CA ASP A 198 3.32 13.25 -6.74
C ASP A 198 2.88 12.00 -5.96
N HIS A 199 2.74 10.87 -6.66
CA HIS A 199 2.24 9.64 -6.08
C HIS A 199 3.13 9.14 -4.93
N ALA A 200 2.51 8.89 -3.78
CA ALA A 200 3.18 8.50 -2.53
C ALA A 200 4.28 9.47 -2.05
N GLY A 201 4.30 10.70 -2.56
CA GLY A 201 5.25 11.73 -2.15
C GLY A 201 4.94 12.34 -0.78
N VAL A 202 5.95 13.05 -0.26
CA VAL A 202 5.89 13.85 0.96
C VAL A 202 6.77 15.09 0.84
N GLY A 203 6.22 16.24 1.24
CA GLY A 203 6.95 17.51 1.18
C GLY A 203 7.43 17.80 -0.24
N ASN A 204 8.73 18.11 -0.37
CA ASN A 204 9.39 18.36 -1.66
C ASN A 204 10.50 17.32 -1.93
N TYR A 205 10.41 16.12 -1.35
CA TYR A 205 11.45 15.09 -1.50
C TYR A 205 11.47 14.43 -2.88
N TYR A 206 10.39 14.54 -3.66
CA TYR A 206 10.27 13.92 -4.97
C TYR A 206 9.68 14.92 -5.98
N GLY A 207 10.14 14.83 -7.23
CA GLY A 207 9.54 15.57 -8.33
C GLY A 207 8.10 15.12 -8.65
N LYS A 208 7.29 16.06 -9.15
CA LYS A 208 5.85 15.87 -9.41
C LYS A 208 5.50 14.64 -10.27
N TYR A 209 6.40 14.19 -11.15
CA TYR A 209 6.17 13.06 -12.05
C TYR A 209 7.29 12.01 -11.98
N GLU A 210 8.14 12.02 -10.96
CA GLU A 210 9.20 11.00 -10.84
C GLU A 210 8.64 9.58 -10.71
N ALA A 211 7.43 9.42 -10.14
CA ALA A 211 6.74 8.15 -10.12
C ALA A 211 6.36 7.66 -11.54
N HIS A 212 6.02 8.59 -12.45
CA HIS A 212 5.76 8.25 -13.85
C HIS A 212 7.05 7.76 -14.51
N GLU A 213 8.14 8.49 -14.32
CA GLU A 213 9.44 8.14 -14.92
C GLU A 213 9.97 6.80 -14.42
N LEU A 214 9.95 6.56 -13.11
CA LEU A 214 10.46 5.30 -12.56
C LEU A 214 9.60 4.12 -13.01
N THR A 215 8.26 4.26 -13.02
CA THR A 215 7.38 3.16 -13.46
C THR A 215 7.59 2.79 -14.93
N ARG A 216 7.95 3.74 -15.82
CA ARG A 216 8.23 3.44 -17.24
C ARG A 216 9.37 2.45 -17.42
N GLN A 217 10.36 2.47 -16.53
CA GLN A 217 11.51 1.56 -16.59
C GLN A 217 11.10 0.09 -16.39
N PHE A 218 9.90 -0.17 -15.86
CA PHE A 218 9.37 -1.49 -15.58
C PHE A 218 8.13 -1.84 -16.43
N ASP A 219 7.85 -1.09 -17.50
CA ASP A 219 6.74 -1.40 -18.41
C ASP A 219 6.88 -2.83 -18.97
N GLY A 220 5.76 -3.56 -18.97
CA GLY A 220 5.71 -4.97 -19.35
C GLY A 220 6.30 -5.96 -18.33
N GLN A 221 7.05 -5.50 -17.32
CA GLN A 221 7.72 -6.37 -16.35
C GLN A 221 6.93 -6.56 -15.05
N LEU A 222 6.07 -5.61 -14.69
CA LEU A 222 5.33 -5.66 -13.42
C LEU A 222 4.17 -6.66 -13.43
N GLY A 223 3.69 -7.09 -14.60
CA GLY A 223 2.46 -7.89 -14.72
C GLY A 223 1.18 -7.12 -14.38
N ILE A 224 1.25 -5.79 -14.44
CA ILE A 224 0.15 -4.83 -14.29
C ILE A 224 0.47 -3.60 -15.13
N GLU A 225 -0.51 -3.08 -15.87
CA GLU A 225 -0.32 -1.89 -16.70
C GLU A 225 -0.45 -0.61 -15.87
N ILE A 226 0.42 0.37 -16.10
CA ILE A 226 0.42 1.63 -15.33
C ILE A 226 -0.27 2.73 -16.12
N LEU A 227 -1.40 3.20 -15.61
CA LEU A 227 -2.14 4.35 -16.12
C LEU A 227 -1.56 5.62 -15.50
N ARG A 228 -0.75 6.35 -16.28
CA ARG A 228 -0.07 7.58 -15.86
C ARG A 228 -0.91 8.78 -16.23
N PHE A 229 -1.55 9.40 -15.25
CA PHE A 229 -2.44 10.52 -15.47
C PHE A 229 -1.82 11.82 -14.94
N HIS A 230 -1.88 12.86 -15.76
CA HIS A 230 -1.27 14.17 -15.51
C HIS A 230 -2.21 15.12 -14.76
#